data_AF-A0A2K5PQZ5-F1
#
_entry.id   AF-A0A2K5PQZ5-F1
#
_cell.length_a   1.000
_cell.length_b   1.000
_cell.length_c   1.000
_cell.angle_alpha   90.00
_cell.angle_beta   90.00
_cell.angle_gamma   90.00
#
_symmetry.space_group_name_H-M   'P 1'
#
loop_
_entity.id
_entity.type
_entity.pdbx_description
1 polymer ?
#
loop_
_entity_poly.entity_id
_entity_poly.type
_entity_poly.pdbx_seq_one_letter_code
_entity_poly.pdbx_strand_id
1 'polypeptide(L)'
;MCPLPLAAAAVAAPRAPLRLLGRGLTAAMSTARPLISVDYEVFGKVQGVCFRMYTEGEAKKIGVVGWVKNTSKGTVTGQVQGPEDKVSSMNSSAPDTW
;
A
#
# COMPACT_ATOMS: atom_id res chain seq x y z
N MET A 1 31.99 48.24 53.87
CA MET A 1 31.50 47.88 55.22
C MET A 1 30.11 47.28 55.09
N CYS A 2 30.00 46.01 55.53
CA CYS A 2 28.87 45.22 56.08
C CYS A 2 27.39 45.65 55.90
N PRO A 3 26.39 44.74 56.04
CA PRO A 3 26.39 43.27 55.95
C PRO A 3 25.19 42.70 55.15
N LEU A 4 25.16 41.36 55.02
CA LEU A 4 24.00 40.52 54.66
C LEU A 4 22.80 40.73 55.61
N PRO A 5 21.57 40.34 55.18
CA PRO A 5 20.87 39.24 55.85
C PRO A 5 20.29 38.24 54.82
N LEU A 6 20.53 36.94 54.91
CA LEU A 6 19.85 35.97 55.78
C LEU A 6 18.31 36.06 55.73
N ALA A 7 17.70 35.38 54.75
CA ALA A 7 16.33 34.89 54.88
C ALA A 7 16.17 33.60 54.06
N ALA A 8 16.15 32.48 54.77
CA ALA A 8 15.75 31.19 54.25
C ALA A 8 14.24 31.19 53.99
N ALA A 9 13.83 30.92 52.76
CA ALA A 9 12.45 30.62 52.41
C ALA A 9 12.44 29.28 51.67
N ALA A 10 12.14 28.22 52.40
CA ALA A 10 11.89 26.90 51.83
C ALA A 10 10.56 26.94 51.07
N VAL A 11 10.62 27.10 49.74
CA VAL A 11 9.48 26.91 48.86
C VAL A 11 9.19 25.41 48.76
N ALA A 12 8.12 24.98 49.42
CA ALA A 12 7.54 23.66 49.26
C ALA A 12 6.98 23.52 47.84
N ALA A 13 7.69 22.77 46.99
CA ALA A 13 7.18 22.37 45.68
C ALA A 13 6.09 21.29 45.87
N PRO A 14 4.87 21.47 45.33
CA PRO A 14 3.91 20.38 45.27
C PRO A 14 4.43 19.33 44.29
N ARG A 15 4.65 18.10 44.79
CA ARG A 15 4.95 16.92 43.98
C ARG A 15 3.69 16.52 43.20
N ALA A 16 3.39 17.23 42.12
CA ALA A 16 2.40 16.78 41.15
C ALA A 16 2.99 15.63 40.33
N PRO A 17 2.33 14.46 40.24
CA PRO A 17 2.71 13.48 39.25
C PRO A 17 2.41 14.09 37.88
N LEU A 18 3.45 14.41 37.12
CA LEU A 18 3.32 14.71 35.69
C LEU A 18 2.72 13.47 35.05
N ARG A 19 1.38 13.50 34.90
CA ARG A 19 0.63 12.52 34.12
C ARG A 19 1.27 12.49 32.75
N LEU A 20 1.85 11.34 32.45
CA LEU A 20 2.30 10.95 31.12
C LEU A 20 1.13 11.20 30.16
N LEU A 21 1.11 12.36 29.51
CA LEU A 21 0.29 12.58 28.33
C LEU A 21 0.87 11.65 27.28
N GLY A 22 0.37 10.42 27.28
CA GLY A 22 0.56 9.46 26.23
C GLY A 22 0.24 10.18 24.93
N ARG A 23 1.31 10.52 24.20
CA ARG A 23 1.23 11.10 22.88
C ARG A 23 0.77 9.95 21.98
N GLY A 24 -0.54 9.71 22.01
CA GLY A 24 -1.24 8.89 21.05
C GLY A 24 -1.09 9.56 19.70
N LEU A 25 0.06 9.32 19.06
CA LEU A 25 0.18 9.41 17.62
C LEU A 25 -0.62 8.24 17.06
N THR A 26 -1.94 8.36 17.05
CA THR A 26 -2.76 7.58 16.13
C THR A 26 -2.33 8.03 14.74
N ALA A 27 -1.37 7.29 14.19
CA ALA A 27 -0.96 7.45 12.81
C ALA A 27 -2.24 7.48 11.97
N ALA A 28 -2.47 8.58 11.27
CA ALA A 28 -3.47 8.66 10.23
C ALA A 28 -3.05 7.63 9.16
N MET A 29 -3.52 6.39 9.31
CA MET A 29 -3.25 5.34 8.36
C MET A 29 -3.93 5.77 7.05
N SER A 30 -3.13 5.86 6.00
CA SER A 30 -3.48 6.40 4.69
C SER A 30 -4.86 5.91 4.22
N THR A 31 -5.70 6.84 3.76
CA THR A 31 -6.96 6.53 3.05
C THR A 31 -6.73 5.85 1.69
N ALA A 32 -5.46 5.64 1.31
CA ALA A 32 -5.08 4.89 0.11
C ALA A 32 -5.22 3.38 0.37
N ARG A 33 -6.07 2.73 -0.43
CA ARG A 33 -6.20 1.27 -0.44
C ARG A 33 -4.83 0.63 -0.74
N PRO A 34 -4.50 -0.50 -0.09
CA PRO A 34 -3.25 -1.21 -0.37
C PRO A 34 -3.18 -1.57 -1.86
N LEU A 35 -2.08 -1.17 -2.50
CA LEU A 35 -1.77 -1.52 -3.86
C LEU A 35 -0.97 -2.83 -3.85
N ILE A 36 -1.43 -3.81 -4.62
CA ILE A 36 -0.72 -5.07 -4.81
C ILE A 36 -0.19 -5.14 -6.24
N SER A 37 0.91 -5.86 -6.43
CA SER A 37 1.48 -6.21 -7.73
C SER A 37 1.50 -7.72 -7.85
N VAL A 38 0.97 -8.25 -8.95
CA VAL A 38 0.90 -9.68 -9.23
C VAL A 38 1.52 -9.93 -10.59
N ASP A 39 2.52 -10.80 -10.62
CA ASP A 39 3.10 -11.35 -11.85
C ASP A 39 2.29 -12.57 -12.28
N TYR A 40 2.08 -12.71 -13.58
CA TYR A 40 1.34 -13.84 -14.14
C TYR A 40 2.02 -14.38 -15.40
N GLU A 41 1.83 -15.67 -15.64
CA GLU A 41 2.17 -16.35 -16.88
C GLU A 41 0.98 -17.19 -17.34
N VAL A 42 0.61 -17.05 -18.60
CA VAL A 42 -0.54 -17.71 -19.22
C VAL A 42 -0.03 -18.71 -20.25
N PHE A 43 -0.55 -19.93 -20.18
CA PHE A 43 -0.15 -21.04 -21.03
C PHE A 43 -1.24 -21.38 -22.06
N GLY A 44 -0.91 -22.22 -23.04
CA GLY A 44 -1.86 -22.64 -24.07
C GLY A 44 -1.88 -21.75 -25.32
N LYS A 45 -3.05 -21.63 -25.97
CA LYS A 45 -3.19 -20.95 -27.26
C LYS A 45 -3.36 -19.43 -27.09
N VAL A 46 -2.26 -18.75 -26.73
CA VAL A 46 -2.27 -17.32 -26.37
C VAL A 46 -1.64 -16.39 -27.41
N GLN A 47 -0.93 -16.95 -28.40
CA GLN A 47 -0.32 -16.18 -29.48
C GLN A 47 -1.21 -16.23 -30.74
N GLY A 48 -1.33 -15.09 -31.44
CA GLY A 48 -2.17 -14.98 -32.65
C GLY A 48 -3.66 -14.80 -32.41
N VAL A 49 -4.09 -14.54 -31.16
CA VAL A 49 -5.52 -14.43 -30.76
C VAL A 49 -5.90 -13.06 -30.20
N CYS A 50 -5.14 -12.01 -30.52
CA CYS A 50 -5.37 -10.64 -30.00
C CYS A 50 -5.42 -10.53 -28.45
N PHE A 51 -4.81 -11.48 -27.73
CA PHE A 51 -4.81 -11.53 -26.26
C PHE A 51 -4.40 -10.20 -25.62
N ARG A 52 -3.30 -9.59 -26.09
CA ARG A 52 -2.80 -8.30 -25.58
C ARG A 52 -3.83 -7.18 -25.64
N MET A 53 -4.59 -7.09 -26.73
CA MET A 53 -5.61 -6.06 -26.91
C MET A 53 -6.78 -6.27 -25.95
N TYR A 54 -7.19 -7.54 -25.75
CA TYR A 54 -8.23 -7.89 -24.78
C TYR A 54 -7.80 -7.55 -23.34
N THR A 55 -6.60 -8.00 -22.93
CA THR A 55 -6.07 -7.75 -21.59
C THR A 55 -5.93 -6.26 -21.29
N GLU A 56 -5.50 -5.45 -22.26
CA GLU A 56 -5.44 -4.00 -22.12
C GLU A 56 -6.84 -3.38 -21.94
N GLY A 57 -7.83 -3.84 -22.71
CA GLY A 57 -9.22 -3.40 -22.60
C GLY A 57 -9.82 -3.69 -21.23
N GLU A 58 -9.66 -4.92 -20.73
CA GLU A 58 -10.13 -5.31 -19.39
C GLU A 58 -9.40 -4.54 -18.28
N ALA A 59 -8.07 -4.41 -18.38
CA ALA A 59 -7.29 -3.63 -17.42
C ALA A 59 -7.77 -2.18 -17.33
N LYS A 60 -8.09 -1.55 -18.47
CA LYS A 60 -8.65 -0.18 -18.52
C LYS A 60 -10.04 -0.09 -17.90
N LYS A 61 -10.93 -1.07 -18.15
CA LYS A 61 -12.28 -1.10 -17.57
C LYS A 61 -12.25 -1.21 -16.06
N ILE A 62 -11.40 -2.09 -15.53
CA ILE A 62 -11.24 -2.30 -14.08
C ILE A 62 -10.46 -1.12 -13.46
N GLY A 63 -9.55 -0.52 -14.24
CA GLY A 63 -8.70 0.59 -13.81
C GLY A 63 -7.51 0.10 -12.98
N VAL A 64 -6.80 -0.89 -13.54
CA VAL A 64 -5.50 -1.38 -13.07
C VAL A 64 -4.43 -1.05 -14.11
N VAL A 65 -3.17 -1.03 -13.68
CA VAL A 65 -2.02 -0.71 -14.54
C VAL A 65 -1.10 -1.91 -14.63
N GLY A 66 -0.25 -1.99 -15.66
CA GLY A 66 0.60 -3.15 -15.83
C GLY A 66 1.21 -3.25 -17.23
N TRP A 67 1.78 -4.42 -17.50
CA TRP A 67 2.33 -4.76 -18.80
C TRP A 67 2.03 -6.22 -19.16
N VAL A 68 2.07 -6.51 -20.45
CA VAL A 68 1.85 -7.83 -21.02
C VAL A 68 2.82 -8.06 -22.17
N LYS A 69 3.43 -9.24 -22.24
CA LYS A 69 4.49 -9.60 -23.19
C LYS A 69 4.40 -11.06 -23.60
N ASN A 70 4.50 -11.31 -24.91
CA ASN A 70 4.65 -12.66 -25.43
C ASN A 70 6.08 -13.16 -25.20
N THR A 71 6.23 -14.41 -24.77
CA THR A 71 7.54 -15.05 -24.61
C THR A 71 7.89 -15.86 -25.87
N SER A 72 9.19 -16.18 -26.03
CA SER A 72 9.66 -17.07 -27.09
C SER A 72 9.21 -18.53 -26.90
N LYS A 73 8.73 -18.89 -25.71
CA LYS A 73 8.22 -20.22 -25.38
C LYS A 73 6.78 -20.45 -25.86
N GLY A 74 6.15 -19.45 -26.47
CA GLY A 74 4.73 -19.53 -26.86
C GLY A 74 3.76 -19.08 -25.77
N THR A 75 4.25 -18.62 -24.61
CA THR A 75 3.42 -18.16 -23.48
C THR A 75 3.24 -16.63 -23.50
N VAL A 76 2.38 -16.13 -22.62
CA VAL A 76 2.25 -14.70 -22.33
C VAL A 76 2.56 -14.45 -20.88
N THR A 77 3.45 -13.51 -20.60
CA THR A 77 3.82 -13.06 -19.25
C THR A 77 3.40 -11.63 -19.05
N GLY A 78 3.13 -11.25 -17.81
CA GLY A 78 2.81 -9.87 -17.50
C GLY A 78 2.82 -9.59 -16.01
N GLN A 79 2.60 -8.33 -15.70
CA GLN A 79 2.41 -7.86 -14.34
C GLN A 79 1.19 -6.94 -14.32
N VAL A 80 0.38 -7.08 -13.28
CA VAL A 80 -0.71 -6.16 -12.98
C VAL A 80 -0.49 -5.55 -11.60
N GLN A 81 -0.75 -4.26 -11.49
CA GLN A 81 -0.68 -3.51 -10.26
C GLN A 81 -1.95 -2.68 -10.07
N GLY A 82 -2.46 -2.69 -8.84
CA GLY A 82 -3.64 -1.90 -8.49
C GLY A 82 -4.13 -2.21 -7.09
N PRO A 83 -5.24 -1.57 -6.67
CA PRO A 83 -5.93 -1.93 -5.44
C PRO A 83 -6.31 -3.40 -5.43
N GLU A 84 -6.20 -4.06 -4.29
CA GLU A 84 -6.49 -5.49 -4.12
C GLU A 84 -7.85 -5.91 -4.71
N ASP A 85 -8.91 -5.15 -4.43
CA ASP A 85 -10.27 -5.41 -4.96
C ASP A 85 -10.29 -5.50 -6.50
N LYS A 86 -9.52 -4.60 -7.14
CA LYS A 86 -9.47 -4.47 -8.60
C LYS A 86 -8.62 -5.57 -9.22
N VAL A 87 -7.48 -5.88 -8.60
CA VAL A 87 -6.59 -6.95 -9.07
C VAL A 87 -7.28 -8.32 -8.92
N SER A 88 -8.01 -8.55 -7.82
CA SER A 88 -8.84 -9.74 -7.66
C SER A 88 -9.94 -9.83 -8.73
N SER A 89 -10.56 -8.71 -9.07
CA SER A 89 -11.57 -8.66 -10.15
C SER A 89 -10.98 -9.02 -11.51
N MET A 90 -9.73 -8.61 -11.78
CA MET A 90 -9.03 -9.01 -12.99
C MET A 90 -8.75 -10.52 -13.00
N ASN A 91 -8.41 -11.09 -11.85
CA ASN A 91 -8.20 -12.53 -11.73
C ASN A 91 -9.48 -13.35 -11.95
N SER A 92 -10.65 -12.84 -11.56
CA SER A 92 -11.92 -13.54 -11.82
C SER A 92 -12.44 -13.35 -13.25
N SER A 93 -12.01 -12.29 -13.94
CA SER A 93 -12.51 -11.95 -15.28
C SER A 93 -11.96 -12.83 -16.39
N ALA A 94 -10.81 -13.47 -16.15
CA ALA A 94 -10.29 -14.41 -17.11
C ALA A 94 -10.88 -15.81 -16.78
N PRO A 95 -11.32 -16.57 -17.80
CA PRO A 95 -12.13 -17.80 -17.63
C PRO A 95 -11.37 -18.87 -16.86
N ASP A 96 -11.88 -19.66 -15.92
CA ASP A 96 -11.17 -20.59 -15.00
C ASP A 96 -10.06 -21.57 -15.54
N THR A 97 -9.60 -21.43 -16.77
CA THR A 97 -8.72 -22.29 -17.56
C THR A 97 -7.67 -21.50 -18.39
N TRP A 98 -6.89 -20.56 -17.81
CA TRP A 98 -5.69 -19.97 -18.44
C TRP A 98 -4.40 -20.68 -18.00
#